data_AF-A0AAF0CAA6-F1
#
_entry.id   AF-A0AAF0CAA6-F1
#
_cell.length_a   1.000
_cell.length_b   1.000
_cell.length_c   1.000
_cell.angle_alpha   90.00
_cell.angle_beta   90.00
_cell.angle_gamma   90.00
#
_symmetry.space_group_name_H-M   'P 1'
#
loop_
_entity.id
_entity.type
_entity.pdbx_description
1 polymer ?
#
loop_
_entity_poly.entity_id
_entity_poly.type
_entity_poly.pdbx_seq_one_letter_code
_entity_poly.pdbx_strand_id
1 'polypeptide(L)'
;MFNIKFNNKAVLAATAILLGVMVSMPSQAATATYKLVKKSNLTNVNDAEGRWQFDGGDVYIGNTHVGYYTRKKRVSFGIPSSVNKSSMEMTIIWKWGNYNFTVQGSHYFGNGAQVGGVSATSAGFTYLEDATFAGNHNAITITY
;
A
#
# COMPACT_ATOMS: atom_id res chain seq x y z
N MET A 1 19.39 -63.90 8.67
CA MET A 1 19.94 -63.25 9.89
C MET A 1 21.27 -62.63 9.54
N PHE A 2 21.33 -61.30 9.40
CA PHE A 2 22.58 -60.56 9.23
C PHE A 2 22.72 -59.59 10.40
N ASN A 3 23.70 -59.85 11.27
CA ASN A 3 24.04 -59.01 12.42
C ASN A 3 24.94 -57.86 11.94
N ILE A 4 24.44 -56.63 11.95
CA ILE A 4 25.27 -55.43 11.78
C ILE A 4 25.57 -54.88 13.18
N LYS A 5 26.85 -54.88 13.56
CA LYS A 5 27.34 -54.32 14.82
C LYS A 5 27.47 -52.80 14.69
N PHE A 6 26.79 -52.04 15.55
CA PHE A 6 26.97 -50.60 15.68
C PHE A 6 28.28 -50.28 16.40
N ASN A 7 29.12 -49.46 15.78
CA ASN A 7 30.37 -48.98 16.37
C ASN A 7 30.11 -47.62 17.08
N ASN A 8 30.02 -47.65 18.41
CA ASN A 8 29.64 -46.54 19.29
C ASN A 8 30.71 -45.44 19.45
N LYS A 9 31.36 -45.02 18.37
CA LYS A 9 32.32 -43.88 18.37
C LYS A 9 31.98 -42.75 17.39
N ALA A 10 30.90 -42.90 16.61
CA ALA A 10 30.40 -41.85 15.71
C ALA A 10 29.33 -40.94 16.36
N VAL A 11 28.98 -41.17 17.64
CA VAL A 11 27.82 -40.52 18.30
C VAL A 11 28.23 -39.31 19.18
N LEU A 12 29.51 -38.95 19.27
CA LEU A 12 29.97 -37.89 20.19
C LEU A 12 30.81 -36.77 19.57
N ALA A 13 30.77 -36.57 18.25
CA ALA A 13 31.54 -35.51 17.58
C ALA A 13 30.80 -34.77 16.46
N ALA A 14 29.47 -34.68 16.54
CA ALA A 14 28.69 -33.74 15.72
C ALA A 14 27.74 -32.89 16.58
N THR A 15 27.98 -32.85 17.88
CA THR A 15 27.34 -31.95 18.86
C THR A 15 28.23 -30.73 19.08
N ALA A 16 28.49 -29.97 18.02
CA ALA A 16 29.01 -28.61 18.14
C ALA A 16 28.89 -27.91 16.78
N ILE A 17 28.34 -26.69 16.82
CA ILE A 17 28.25 -25.71 15.73
C ILE A 17 27.01 -25.84 14.84
N LEU A 18 25.85 -25.52 15.44
CA LEU A 18 24.82 -24.71 14.77
C LEU A 18 24.34 -23.63 15.74
N LEU A 19 25.32 -22.91 16.30
CA LEU A 19 25.13 -21.60 16.93
C LEU A 19 25.77 -20.59 15.97
N GLY A 20 24.96 -19.71 15.35
CA GLY A 20 25.50 -18.52 14.68
C GLY A 20 25.28 -18.38 13.18
N VAL A 21 24.14 -18.83 12.63
CA VAL A 21 23.61 -18.17 11.43
C VAL A 21 22.17 -17.79 11.71
N MET A 22 22.01 -16.70 12.46
CA MET A 22 20.82 -15.86 12.34
C MET A 22 20.89 -15.29 10.93
N VAL A 23 20.46 -16.06 9.92
CA VAL A 23 20.17 -15.50 8.61
C VAL A 23 19.12 -14.45 8.91
N SER A 24 19.50 -13.18 8.84
CA SER A 24 18.56 -12.08 8.85
C SER A 24 17.64 -12.31 7.66
N MET A 25 16.53 -13.00 7.88
CA MET A 25 15.46 -13.07 6.90
C MET A 25 15.12 -11.61 6.61
N PRO A 26 15.11 -11.17 5.34
CA PRO A 26 14.66 -9.82 5.04
C PRO A 26 13.26 -9.70 5.63
N SER A 27 13.04 -8.75 6.54
CA SER A 27 11.71 -8.47 7.06
C SER A 27 10.86 -8.09 5.85
N GLN A 28 9.98 -8.99 5.44
CA GLN A 28 9.06 -8.70 4.36
C GLN A 28 8.20 -7.51 4.81
N ALA A 29 8.21 -6.43 4.04
CA ALA A 29 7.40 -5.25 4.34
C ALA A 29 5.94 -5.68 4.51
N ALA A 30 5.30 -5.19 5.57
CA ALA A 30 3.91 -5.48 5.84
C ALA A 30 3.05 -4.77 4.80
N THR A 31 1.93 -5.39 4.42
CA THR A 31 1.00 -4.79 3.46
C THR A 31 -0.42 -4.76 4.00
N ALA A 32 -1.11 -3.64 3.77
CA ALA A 32 -2.54 -3.51 4.03
C ALA A 32 -3.26 -3.10 2.75
N THR A 33 -4.31 -3.83 2.38
CA THR A 33 -5.13 -3.51 1.20
C THR A 33 -6.48 -2.93 1.62
N TYR A 34 -6.79 -1.77 1.06
CA TYR A 34 -8.02 -1.01 1.27
C TYR A 34 -8.85 -1.06 0.00
N LYS A 35 -10.00 -1.73 0.06
CA LYS A 35 -11.00 -1.72 -1.01
C LYS A 35 -11.78 -0.42 -0.95
N LEU A 36 -11.94 0.23 -2.10
CA LEU A 36 -12.64 1.50 -2.27
C LEU A 36 -13.97 1.23 -2.98
N VAL A 37 -15.08 1.66 -2.39
CA VAL A 37 -16.41 1.60 -2.98
C VAL A 37 -16.89 3.02 -3.21
N LYS A 38 -16.69 3.50 -4.44
CA LYS A 38 -17.11 4.84 -4.86
C LYS A 38 -18.63 5.03 -4.69
N LYS A 39 -19.02 6.16 -4.11
CA LYS A 39 -20.42 6.61 -3.99
C LYS A 39 -20.73 7.83 -4.86
N SER A 40 -19.70 8.61 -5.21
CA SER A 40 -19.85 9.79 -6.05
C SER A 40 -19.83 9.43 -7.55
N ASN A 41 -20.40 10.29 -8.37
CA ASN A 41 -20.16 10.26 -9.80
C ASN A 41 -18.82 10.90 -10.12
N LEU A 42 -18.05 10.31 -11.03
CA LEU A 42 -16.82 10.93 -11.51
C LEU A 42 -17.19 12.11 -12.41
N THR A 43 -16.89 13.32 -11.94
CA THR A 43 -17.09 14.54 -12.72
C THR A 43 -15.74 15.18 -13.03
N ASN A 44 -15.59 15.60 -14.29
CA ASN A 44 -14.47 16.43 -14.70
C ASN A 44 -14.88 17.90 -14.50
N VAL A 45 -14.03 18.67 -13.83
CA VAL A 45 -14.22 20.10 -13.61
C VAL A 45 -13.01 20.83 -14.17
N ASN A 46 -13.20 21.68 -15.17
CA ASN A 46 -12.11 22.51 -15.70
C ASN A 46 -12.06 23.83 -14.93
N ASP A 47 -10.86 24.30 -14.58
CA ASP A 47 -10.58 25.68 -14.18
C ASP A 47 -9.69 26.36 -15.25
N ALA A 48 -9.20 27.57 -14.97
CA ALA A 48 -8.35 28.30 -15.92
C ALA A 48 -7.01 27.60 -16.23
N GLU A 49 -6.51 26.78 -15.30
CA GLU A 49 -5.16 26.21 -15.33
C GLU A 49 -5.14 24.71 -15.61
N GLY A 50 -6.28 24.03 -15.55
CA GLY A 50 -6.33 22.59 -15.73
C GLY A 50 -7.70 21.94 -15.56
N ARG A 51 -7.66 20.61 -15.49
CA ARG A 51 -8.81 19.74 -15.27
C ARG A 51 -8.64 18.95 -13.98
N TRP A 52 -9.70 18.98 -13.19
CA TRP A 52 -9.85 18.23 -11.96
C TRP A 52 -10.81 17.06 -12.14
N GLN A 53 -10.57 16.02 -11.36
CA GLN A 53 -11.51 14.93 -11.16
C GLN A 53 -11.58 14.60 -9.67
N PHE A 54 -12.80 14.49 -9.15
CA PHE A 54 -13.04 14.21 -7.75
C PHE A 54 -13.85 12.92 -7.61
N ASP A 55 -13.52 12.11 -6.60
CA ASP A 55 -14.36 11.01 -6.16
C ASP A 55 -14.24 10.72 -4.67
N GLY A 56 -15.17 9.94 -4.15
CA GLY A 56 -15.17 9.50 -2.76
C GLY A 56 -16.18 8.40 -2.52
N GLY A 57 -16.11 7.82 -1.33
CA GLY A 57 -17.00 6.73 -0.92
C GLY A 57 -16.48 5.98 0.29
N ASP A 58 -16.83 4.70 0.35
CA ASP A 58 -16.56 3.83 1.49
C ASP A 58 -15.22 3.11 1.33
N VAL A 59 -14.59 2.77 2.45
CA VAL A 59 -13.35 2.00 2.53
C VAL A 59 -13.55 0.74 3.34
N TYR A 60 -13.08 -0.38 2.79
CA TYR A 60 -13.16 -1.69 3.42
C TYR A 60 -11.79 -2.35 3.57
N ILE A 61 -11.61 -3.05 4.69
CA ILE A 61 -10.52 -4.03 4.87
C ILE A 61 -11.19 -5.41 4.96
N GLY A 62 -10.90 -6.27 3.99
CA GLY A 62 -11.71 -7.47 3.76
C GLY A 62 -13.18 -7.09 3.54
N ASN A 63 -14.06 -7.60 4.40
CA ASN A 63 -15.51 -7.32 4.37
C ASN A 63 -15.94 -6.24 5.38
N THR A 64 -15.01 -5.70 6.17
CA THR A 64 -15.32 -4.74 7.22
C THR A 64 -15.24 -3.32 6.69
N HIS A 65 -16.34 -2.57 6.80
CA HIS A 65 -16.37 -1.14 6.50
C HIS A 65 -15.61 -0.36 7.60
N VAL A 66 -14.45 0.21 7.24
CA VAL A 66 -13.55 0.88 8.19
C VAL A 66 -13.64 2.40 8.16
N GLY A 67 -14.12 2.99 7.09
CA GLY A 67 -14.11 4.43 6.93
C GLY A 67 -14.50 4.91 5.55
N TYR A 68 -14.12 6.14 5.27
CA TYR A 68 -14.43 6.83 4.03
C TYR A 68 -13.15 7.30 3.36
N TYR A 69 -13.24 7.61 2.07
CA TYR A 69 -12.13 8.23 1.37
C TYR A 69 -12.60 9.40 0.53
N THR A 70 -11.70 10.36 0.35
CA THR A 70 -11.82 11.44 -0.63
C THR A 70 -10.60 11.40 -1.54
N ARG A 71 -10.81 11.53 -2.85
CA ARG A 71 -9.73 11.52 -3.84
C ARG A 71 -9.90 12.65 -4.83
N LYS A 72 -8.80 13.32 -5.14
CA LYS A 72 -8.71 14.33 -6.19
C LYS A 72 -7.56 14.02 -7.14
N LYS A 73 -7.75 14.37 -8.41
CA LYS A 73 -6.75 14.24 -9.45
C LYS A 73 -6.70 15.52 -10.26
N ARG A 74 -5.51 15.93 -10.72
CA ARG A 74 -5.34 17.14 -11.53
C ARG A 74 -4.35 16.95 -12.67
N VAL A 75 -4.71 17.51 -13.82
CA VAL A 75 -3.81 17.78 -14.95
C VAL A 75 -3.86 19.27 -15.27
N SER A 76 -2.70 19.89 -15.52
CA SER A 76 -2.61 21.29 -15.97
C SER A 76 -2.52 21.39 -17.49
N PHE A 77 -3.11 22.44 -18.09
CA PHE A 77 -3.24 22.57 -19.55
C PHE A 77 -1.93 22.82 -20.33
N GLY A 78 -0.80 23.01 -19.64
CA GLY A 78 0.53 23.07 -20.25
C GLY A 78 1.30 21.74 -20.24
N ILE A 79 0.77 20.69 -19.60
CA ILE A 79 1.46 19.39 -19.52
C ILE A 79 1.20 18.61 -20.82
N PRO A 80 2.25 18.20 -21.56
CA PRO A 80 2.08 17.43 -22.79
C PRO A 80 1.31 16.13 -22.56
N SER A 81 0.44 15.76 -23.50
CA SER A 81 -0.32 14.51 -23.44
C SER A 81 0.57 13.25 -23.37
N SER A 82 1.81 13.35 -23.84
CA SER A 82 2.83 12.28 -23.75
C SER A 82 3.21 11.91 -22.32
N VAL A 83 3.00 12.80 -21.33
CA VAL A 83 3.20 12.48 -19.91
C VAL A 83 2.19 11.42 -19.45
N ASN A 84 0.97 11.45 -20.01
CA ASN A 84 -0.10 10.47 -19.80
C ASN A 84 -0.41 10.14 -18.32
N LYS A 85 -0.22 11.11 -17.43
CA LYS A 85 -0.42 10.99 -15.98
C LYS A 85 -1.03 12.27 -15.41
N SER A 86 -1.73 12.14 -14.30
CA SER A 86 -2.18 13.25 -13.46
C SER A 86 -1.54 13.17 -12.08
N SER A 87 -1.51 14.28 -11.35
CA SER A 87 -1.35 14.19 -9.90
C SER A 87 -2.57 13.50 -9.29
N MET A 88 -2.36 12.85 -8.14
CA MET A 88 -3.41 12.19 -7.37
C MET A 88 -3.13 12.41 -5.89
N GLU A 89 -4.16 12.78 -5.15
CA GLU A 89 -4.17 12.81 -3.70
C GLU A 89 -5.43 12.10 -3.21
N MET A 90 -5.28 11.28 -2.17
CA MET A 90 -6.39 10.61 -1.52
C MET A 90 -6.19 10.55 -0.02
N THR A 91 -7.23 10.89 0.75
CA THR A 91 -7.24 10.74 2.21
C THR A 91 -8.22 9.64 2.59
N ILE A 92 -7.78 8.70 3.42
CA ILE A 92 -8.66 7.74 4.08
C ILE A 92 -8.93 8.24 5.50
N ILE A 93 -10.21 8.30 5.86
CA ILE A 93 -10.73 8.82 7.13
C ILE A 93 -11.46 7.66 7.80
N TRP A 94 -11.00 7.23 8.97
CA TRP A 94 -11.66 6.15 9.70
C TRP A 94 -13.02 6.61 10.22
N LYS A 95 -14.00 5.70 10.25
CA LYS A 95 -15.33 6.02 10.79
C LYS A 95 -15.37 6.14 12.32
N TRP A 96 -14.27 5.80 13.00
CA TRP A 96 -14.13 5.88 14.45
C TRP A 96 -12.78 6.47 14.82
N GLY A 97 -12.74 7.17 15.96
CA GLY A 97 -11.53 7.84 16.44
C GLY A 97 -11.09 8.99 15.55
N ASN A 98 -9.94 9.57 15.88
CA ASN A 98 -9.35 10.67 15.11
C ASN A 98 -8.24 10.15 14.20
N TYR A 99 -8.57 9.15 13.38
CA TYR A 99 -7.60 8.45 12.55
C TYR A 99 -7.79 8.74 11.06
N ASN A 100 -6.72 9.18 10.41
CA ASN A 100 -6.65 9.35 8.96
C ASN A 100 -5.21 9.24 8.46
N PHE A 101 -5.07 8.95 7.17
CA PHE A 101 -3.83 9.17 6.46
C PHE A 101 -4.12 9.63 5.03
N THR A 102 -3.17 10.35 4.45
CA THR A 102 -3.22 10.86 3.08
C THR A 102 -2.11 10.21 2.28
N VAL A 103 -2.44 9.80 1.06
CA VAL A 103 -1.48 9.38 0.04
C VAL A 103 -1.43 10.41 -1.08
N GLN A 104 -0.24 10.61 -1.63
CA GLN A 104 0.00 11.47 -2.78
C GLN A 104 0.88 10.76 -3.81
N GLY A 105 0.60 11.01 -5.09
CA GLY A 105 1.36 10.40 -6.17
C GLY A 105 0.79 10.68 -7.54
N SER A 106 0.92 9.68 -8.43
CA SER A 106 0.51 9.77 -9.83
C SER A 106 -0.63 8.81 -10.14
N HIS A 107 -1.54 9.26 -11.01
CA HIS A 107 -2.51 8.39 -11.69
C HIS A 107 -2.14 8.29 -13.17
N TYR A 108 -2.10 7.08 -13.71
CA TYR A 108 -1.76 6.77 -15.10
C TYR A 108 -3.03 6.57 -15.90
N PHE A 109 -3.25 7.34 -16.97
CA PHE A 109 -4.49 7.23 -17.75
C PHE A 109 -4.55 5.96 -18.60
N GLY A 110 -3.39 5.45 -19.06
CA GLY A 110 -3.34 4.29 -19.96
C GLY A 110 -3.83 2.97 -19.34
N ASN A 111 -3.70 2.80 -18.02
CA ASN A 111 -4.09 1.56 -17.33
C ASN A 111 -4.84 1.81 -16.01
N GLY A 112 -5.08 3.06 -15.63
CA GLY A 112 -5.76 3.43 -14.40
C GLY A 112 -4.94 3.27 -13.12
N ALA A 113 -3.67 2.85 -13.21
CA ALA A 113 -2.81 2.62 -12.07
C ALA A 113 -2.59 3.91 -11.27
N GLN A 114 -2.41 3.76 -9.97
CA GLN A 114 -2.11 4.83 -9.02
C GLN A 114 -0.95 4.39 -8.15
N VAL A 115 0.09 5.22 -8.05
CA VAL A 115 1.31 4.91 -7.27
C VAL A 115 1.86 6.16 -6.61
N GLY A 116 2.51 6.00 -5.46
CA GLY A 116 3.16 7.08 -4.72
C GLY A 116 3.47 6.68 -3.28
N GLY A 117 3.32 7.62 -2.36
CA GLY A 117 3.60 7.41 -0.94
C GLY A 117 2.53 7.97 -0.01
N VAL A 118 2.57 7.55 1.25
CA VAL A 118 1.84 8.19 2.34
C VAL A 118 2.52 9.52 2.65
N SER A 119 1.77 10.61 2.54
CA SER A 119 2.27 11.99 2.68
C SER A 119 1.90 12.64 4.01
N ALA A 120 0.92 12.09 4.73
CA ALA A 120 0.51 12.55 6.05
C ALA A 120 -0.22 11.45 6.82
N THR A 121 0.00 11.37 8.13
CA THR A 121 -0.65 10.42 9.03
C THR A 121 -1.13 11.14 10.29
N SER A 122 -2.27 10.70 10.81
CA SER A 122 -2.67 10.98 12.19
C SER A 122 -1.82 10.17 13.18
N ALA A 123 -1.80 10.55 14.46
CA ALA A 123 -0.99 9.91 15.49
C ALA A 123 -1.19 8.39 15.65
N GLY A 124 -2.37 7.85 15.31
CA GLY A 124 -2.62 6.40 15.35
C GLY A 124 -2.10 5.61 14.13
N PHE A 125 -1.57 6.30 13.12
CA PHE A 125 -1.07 5.74 11.87
C PHE A 125 0.37 6.14 11.56
N THR A 126 1.16 6.54 12.55
CA THR A 126 2.59 6.89 12.36
C THR A 126 3.40 5.73 11.79
N TYR A 127 2.98 4.48 12.00
CA TYR A 127 3.61 3.30 11.38
C TYR A 127 3.45 3.25 9.84
N LEU A 128 2.59 4.10 9.25
CA LEU A 128 2.45 4.28 7.81
C LEU A 128 3.32 5.43 7.28
N GLU A 129 4.09 6.11 8.12
CA GLU A 129 5.07 7.10 7.66
C GLU A 129 6.08 6.42 6.72
N ASP A 130 6.46 7.13 5.66
CA ASP A 130 7.32 6.64 4.58
C ASP A 130 6.80 5.42 3.79
N ALA A 131 5.59 4.96 4.10
CA ALA A 131 4.98 3.85 3.38
C ALA A 131 4.70 4.21 1.93
N THR A 132 4.79 3.22 1.05
CA THR A 132 4.42 3.37 -0.36
C THR A 132 3.00 2.92 -0.59
N PHE A 133 2.35 3.44 -1.63
CA PHE A 133 1.08 2.89 -2.09
C PHE A 133 1.11 2.55 -3.58
N ALA A 134 0.36 1.51 -3.92
CA ALA A 134 0.03 1.15 -5.30
C ALA A 134 -1.43 0.70 -5.37
N GLY A 135 -2.08 0.91 -6.52
CA GLY A 135 -3.46 0.50 -6.69
C GLY A 135 -4.14 1.10 -7.91
N ASN A 136 -5.45 1.28 -7.82
CA ASN A 136 -6.30 1.83 -8.86
C ASN A 136 -7.56 2.48 -8.26
N HIS A 137 -8.59 2.63 -9.07
CA HIS A 137 -9.84 3.26 -8.64
C HIS A 137 -10.62 2.47 -7.57
N ASN A 138 -10.44 1.14 -7.53
CA ASN A 138 -11.23 0.20 -6.73
C ASN A 138 -10.51 -0.28 -5.46
N ALA A 139 -9.18 -0.15 -5.40
CA ALA A 139 -8.41 -0.54 -4.23
C ALA A 139 -7.03 0.14 -4.23
N ILE A 140 -6.48 0.34 -3.04
CA ILE A 140 -5.06 0.64 -2.86
C ILE A 140 -4.43 -0.32 -1.85
N THR A 141 -3.15 -0.59 -2.01
CA THR A 141 -2.33 -1.37 -1.09
C THR A 141 -1.23 -0.46 -0.58
N ILE A 142 -1.12 -0.36 0.74
CA ILE A 142 -0.02 0.31 1.44
C ILE A 142 1.03 -0.74 1.81
N THR A 143 2.31 -0.44 1.58
CA THR A 143 3.46 -1.26 1.95
C THR A 143 4.34 -0.47 2.92
N TYR A 144 4.53 -0.99 4.14
CA TYR A 144 5.19 -0.33 5.28
C TYR A 144 6.05 -1.30 6.11
#